data_AF-A0A838FBT5-F1
#
_entry.id   AF-A0A838FBT5-F1
#
_cell.length_a   1.000
_cell.length_b   1.000
_cell.length_c   1.000
_cell.angle_alpha   90.00
_cell.angle_beta   90.00
_cell.angle_gamma   90.00
#
_symmetry.space_group_name_H-M   'P 1'
#
loop_
_entity.id
_entity.type
_entity.pdbx_description
1 polymer ?
#
loop_
_entity_poly.entity_id
_entity_poly.type
_entity_poly.pdbx_seq_one_letter_code
_entity_poly.pdbx_strand_id
1 'polypeptide(L)'
;MNIKKAMLSFKPAMNGLKTGFMTENNLKIHLVAAIAVILAGYFFKIMRNDWLWLVAAMGLVFTTEFLNTAVEKLTDLVSPDYNELAGRVKDIAAAAVVIICLTAALIGLIVFFPYLAQYSNLFKEPVQYMQNLRCLPALLHQLAVCYGLS
;
A
#
# COMPACT_ATOMS: atom_id res chain seq x y z
N MET A 1 -8.76 -32.42 14.76
CA MET A 1 -8.22 -31.77 13.55
C MET A 1 -6.94 -32.49 13.14
N ASN A 2 -6.91 -33.17 11.98
CA ASN A 2 -5.79 -34.04 11.58
C ASN A 2 -4.68 -33.21 10.92
N ILE A 3 -3.63 -32.89 11.68
CA ILE A 3 -2.52 -32.00 11.27
C ILE A 3 -1.87 -32.47 9.96
N LYS A 4 -1.84 -33.79 9.68
CA LYS A 4 -1.32 -34.33 8.42
C LYS A 4 -2.14 -33.90 7.20
N LYS A 5 -3.47 -33.78 7.30
CA LYS A 5 -4.32 -33.27 6.21
C LYS A 5 -4.12 -31.78 5.97
N ALA A 6 -3.95 -30.99 7.03
CA ALA A 6 -3.63 -29.56 6.91
C ALA A 6 -2.27 -29.35 6.22
N MET A 7 -1.23 -30.10 6.61
CA MET A 7 0.09 -30.04 5.97
C MET A 7 0.06 -30.50 4.50
N LEU A 8 -0.81 -31.45 4.16
CA LEU A 8 -1.02 -31.90 2.77
C LEU A 8 -1.76 -30.86 1.92
N SER A 9 -2.61 -29.99 2.48
CA SER A 9 -3.20 -28.85 1.75
C SER A 9 -2.24 -27.65 1.62
N PHE A 10 -1.24 -27.54 2.49
CA PHE A 10 -0.20 -26.50 2.38
C PHE A 10 0.75 -26.72 1.20
N LYS A 11 1.07 -27.97 0.86
CA LYS A 11 2.02 -28.26 -0.23
C LYS A 11 1.50 -27.83 -1.62
N PRO A 12 0.23 -28.08 -2.01
CA PRO A 12 -0.38 -27.50 -3.20
C PRO A 12 -0.50 -25.98 -3.14
N ALA A 13 -0.88 -25.40 -2.00
CA ALA A 13 -0.98 -23.94 -1.83
C ALA A 13 0.38 -23.24 -2.02
N MET A 14 1.45 -23.80 -1.45
CA MET A 14 2.82 -23.31 -1.61
C MET A 14 3.33 -23.45 -3.05
N ASN A 15 2.99 -24.55 -3.73
CA ASN A 15 3.31 -24.71 -5.14
C ASN A 15 2.54 -23.70 -6.00
N GLY A 16 1.26 -23.45 -5.71
CA GLY A 16 0.45 -22.43 -6.38
C GLY A 16 1.02 -21.02 -6.21
N LEU A 17 1.43 -20.67 -4.99
CA LEU A 17 2.16 -19.43 -4.70
C LEU A 17 3.44 -19.33 -5.55
N LYS A 18 4.29 -20.36 -5.52
CA LYS A 18 5.56 -20.36 -6.25
C LYS A 18 5.37 -20.23 -7.76
N THR A 19 4.42 -20.96 -8.33
CA THR A 19 4.12 -20.89 -9.76
C THR A 19 3.62 -19.51 -10.14
N GLY A 20 2.62 -18.96 -9.43
CA GLY A 20 2.10 -17.62 -9.71
C GLY A 20 3.19 -16.54 -9.62
N PHE A 21 4.05 -16.58 -8.59
CA PHE A 21 5.15 -15.61 -8.43
C PHE A 21 6.22 -15.69 -9.52
N MET A 22 6.41 -16.85 -10.14
CA MET A 22 7.40 -17.02 -11.21
C MET A 22 6.84 -16.67 -12.59
N THR A 23 5.57 -17.00 -12.87
CA THR A 23 4.98 -16.87 -14.21
C THR A 23 4.30 -15.54 -14.47
N GLU A 24 3.65 -14.93 -13.48
CA GLU A 24 2.78 -13.77 -13.72
C GLU A 24 3.50 -12.44 -13.46
N ASN A 25 3.57 -11.59 -14.50
CA ASN A 25 4.22 -10.28 -14.38
C ASN A 25 3.41 -9.30 -13.51
N ASN A 26 2.09 -9.36 -13.58
CA ASN A 26 1.19 -8.55 -12.77
C ASN A 26 1.40 -8.81 -11.26
N LEU A 27 1.54 -10.09 -10.88
CA LEU A 27 1.83 -10.46 -9.50
C LEU A 27 3.17 -9.89 -8.99
N LYS A 28 4.20 -9.78 -9.83
CA LYS A 28 5.47 -9.11 -9.48
C LYS A 28 5.27 -7.62 -9.22
N ILE A 29 4.46 -6.93 -10.03
CA ILE A 29 4.14 -5.52 -9.83
C ILE A 29 3.41 -5.32 -8.50
N HIS A 30 2.41 -6.16 -8.20
CA HIS A 30 1.72 -6.12 -6.91
C HIS A 30 2.64 -6.40 -5.72
N LEU A 31 3.62 -7.29 -5.89
CA LEU A 31 4.64 -7.56 -4.88
C LEU A 31 5.54 -6.35 -4.60
N VAL A 32 6.03 -5.68 -5.65
CA VAL A 32 6.84 -4.47 -5.48
C VAL A 32 6.01 -3.37 -4.81
N ALA A 33 4.74 -3.19 -5.21
CA ALA A 33 3.84 -2.22 -4.58
C ALA A 33 3.60 -2.54 -3.09
N ALA A 34 3.38 -3.81 -2.73
CA ALA A 34 3.22 -4.25 -1.35
C ALA A 34 4.47 -3.97 -0.50
N ILE A 35 5.66 -4.26 -1.03
CA ILE A 35 6.94 -3.93 -0.36
C ILE A 35 7.06 -2.42 -0.15
N ALA A 36 6.74 -1.61 -1.15
CA ALA A 36 6.78 -0.15 -1.03
C ALA A 36 5.83 0.36 0.07
N VAL A 37 4.61 -0.18 0.15
CA VAL A 37 3.62 0.14 1.20
C VAL A 37 4.14 -0.25 2.59
N ILE A 38 4.78 -1.41 2.73
CA ILE A 38 5.36 -1.86 4.00
C ILE A 38 6.50 -0.94 4.44
N LEU A 39 7.41 -0.59 3.52
CA LEU A 39 8.51 0.33 3.80
C LEU A 39 7.99 1.72 4.19
N ALA A 40 6.98 2.23 3.49
CA ALA A 40 6.31 3.47 3.83
C ALA A 40 5.65 3.40 5.22
N GLY A 41 4.93 2.32 5.53
CA GLY A 41 4.31 2.11 6.84
C GLY A 41 5.31 2.13 7.99
N TYR A 42 6.47 1.50 7.79
CA TYR A 42 7.56 1.54 8.77
C TYR A 42 8.18 2.94 8.89
N PHE A 43 8.44 3.61 7.77
CA PHE A 43 9.01 4.96 7.74
C PHE A 43 8.12 6.00 8.45
N PHE A 44 6.81 5.97 8.18
CA PHE A 44 5.83 6.88 8.79
C PHE A 44 5.39 6.47 10.20
N LYS A 45 5.88 5.32 10.71
CA LYS A 45 5.52 4.78 12.03
C LYS A 45 4.00 4.71 12.26
N ILE A 46 3.29 4.16 11.28
CA ILE A 46 1.83 4.10 11.31
C ILE A 46 1.32 3.24 12.48
N MET A 47 0.13 3.55 12.98
CA MET A 47 -0.50 2.85 14.09
C MET A 47 -0.85 1.40 13.73
N ARG A 48 -0.94 0.54 14.75
CA ARG A 48 -1.32 -0.87 14.59
C ARG A 48 -2.66 -1.06 13.88
N ASN A 49 -3.63 -0.18 14.12
CA ASN A 49 -4.95 -0.29 13.49
C ASN A 49 -4.89 -0.01 11.97
N ASP A 50 -4.02 0.89 11.54
CA ASP A 50 -3.84 1.22 10.13
C ASP A 50 -3.15 0.08 9.37
N TRP A 51 -2.24 -0.63 10.03
CA TRP A 51 -1.64 -1.86 9.50
C TRP A 51 -2.68 -2.93 9.18
N LEU A 52 -3.77 -3.04 9.95
CA LEU A 52 -4.83 -4.02 9.67
C LEU A 52 -5.48 -3.76 8.31
N TRP A 53 -5.75 -2.48 8.00
CA TRP A 53 -6.31 -2.08 6.71
C TRP A 53 -5.35 -2.30 5.55
N LEU A 54 -4.06 -1.96 5.72
CA LEU A 54 -3.05 -2.18 4.68
C LEU A 54 -2.82 -3.67 4.42
N VAL A 55 -2.75 -4.50 5.47
CA VAL A 55 -2.61 -5.95 5.34
C VAL A 55 -3.82 -6.56 4.66
N ALA A 56 -5.04 -6.13 5.02
CA ALA A 56 -6.27 -6.57 4.36
C ALA A 56 -6.29 -6.17 2.87
N ALA A 57 -5.93 -4.92 2.55
CA ALA A 57 -5.88 -4.42 1.19
C ALA A 57 -4.88 -5.20 0.32
N MET A 58 -3.66 -5.40 0.80
CA MET A 58 -2.65 -6.20 0.10
C MET A 58 -3.11 -7.65 -0.07
N GLY A 59 -3.67 -8.26 0.99
CA GLY A 59 -4.20 -9.61 0.94
C GLY A 59 -5.29 -9.80 -0.10
N LEU A 60 -6.21 -8.83 -0.22
CA LEU A 60 -7.24 -8.83 -1.25
C LEU A 60 -6.67 -8.72 -2.66
N VAL A 61 -5.71 -7.81 -2.90
CA VAL A 61 -5.03 -7.68 -4.20
C VAL A 61 -4.41 -9.01 -4.63
N PHE A 62 -3.63 -9.64 -3.77
CA PHE A 62 -3.02 -10.93 -4.09
C PHE A 62 -4.08 -12.02 -4.31
N THR A 63 -5.12 -12.06 -3.49
CA THR A 63 -6.19 -13.06 -3.63
C THR A 63 -6.88 -12.93 -4.97
N THR A 64 -7.27 -11.71 -5.37
CA THR A 64 -7.95 -11.47 -6.64
C THR A 64 -7.05 -11.74 -7.84
N GLU A 65 -5.75 -11.45 -7.74
CA GLU A 65 -4.77 -11.79 -8.77
C GLU A 65 -4.66 -13.31 -8.96
N PHE A 66 -4.55 -14.08 -7.88
CA PHE A 66 -4.54 -15.55 -7.96
C PHE A 66 -5.84 -16.11 -8.52
N LEU A 67 -6.99 -15.51 -8.20
CA LEU A 67 -8.28 -15.89 -8.77
C LEU A 67 -8.34 -15.58 -10.27
N ASN A 68 -7.81 -14.43 -10.71
CA ASN A 68 -7.71 -14.09 -12.13
C ASN A 68 -6.90 -15.14 -12.88
N THR A 69 -5.69 -15.46 -12.40
CA THR A 69 -4.86 -16.51 -13.00
C THR A 69 -5.56 -17.87 -13.00
N ALA A 70 -6.27 -18.23 -11.93
CA ALA A 70 -7.01 -19.49 -11.88
C ALA A 70 -8.14 -19.54 -12.94
N VAL A 71 -8.88 -18.44 -13.12
CA VAL A 71 -9.91 -18.32 -14.17
C VAL A 71 -9.28 -18.38 -15.56
N GLU A 72 -8.16 -17.70 -15.79
CA GLU A 72 -7.42 -17.77 -17.05
C GLU A 72 -7.02 -19.21 -17.38
N LYS A 73 -6.36 -19.93 -16.46
CA LYS A 73 -5.92 -21.31 -16.69
C LYS A 73 -7.10 -22.27 -16.87
N LEU A 74 -8.19 -22.08 -16.12
CA LEU A 74 -9.40 -22.89 -16.29
C LEU A 74 -10.03 -22.64 -17.67
N THR A 75 -10.08 -21.38 -18.09
CA THR A 75 -10.64 -21.00 -19.38
C THR A 75 -9.78 -21.56 -20.53
N ASP A 76 -8.44 -21.48 -20.42
CA ASP A 76 -7.50 -22.06 -21.38
C ASP A 76 -7.64 -23.59 -21.48
N LEU A 77 -7.93 -24.25 -20.35
CA LEU A 77 -8.16 -25.70 -20.30
C LEU A 77 -9.47 -26.11 -20.98
N VAL A 78 -10.54 -25.34 -20.78
CA VAL A 78 -11.90 -25.67 -21.27
C VAL A 78 -12.12 -25.19 -22.71
N SER A 79 -11.47 -24.10 -23.13
CA SER A 79 -11.57 -23.53 -24.48
C SER A 79 -10.18 -23.20 -25.03
N PRO A 80 -9.42 -24.20 -25.50
CA PRO A 80 -8.08 -23.99 -26.05
C PRO A 80 -8.06 -23.22 -27.37
N ASP A 81 -9.13 -23.30 -28.16
CA ASP A 81 -9.33 -22.51 -29.37
C ASP A 81 -10.02 -21.16 -29.06
N TYR A 82 -9.89 -20.21 -29.98
CA TYR A 82 -10.50 -18.89 -29.84
C TYR A 82 -12.02 -18.99 -29.64
N ASN A 83 -12.50 -18.40 -28.54
CA ASN A 83 -13.90 -18.35 -28.19
C ASN A 83 -14.23 -16.98 -27.58
N GLU A 84 -15.23 -16.29 -28.13
CA GLU A 84 -15.61 -14.95 -27.70
C GLU A 84 -16.11 -14.93 -26.24
N LEU A 85 -16.83 -15.97 -25.80
CA LEU A 85 -17.30 -16.07 -24.41
C LEU A 85 -16.14 -16.29 -23.45
N ALA A 86 -15.14 -17.10 -23.84
CA ALA A 86 -13.92 -17.28 -23.07
C ALA A 86 -13.15 -15.97 -22.89
N GLY A 87 -13.08 -15.14 -23.94
CA GLY A 87 -12.54 -13.79 -23.87
C GLY A 87 -13.27 -12.92 -22.84
N ARG A 88 -14.60 -12.84 -22.93
CA ARG A 88 -15.42 -12.05 -21.99
C ARG A 88 -15.25 -12.49 -20.53
N VAL A 89 -15.10 -13.79 -20.26
CA VAL A 89 -14.85 -14.30 -18.90
C VAL A 89 -13.51 -13.81 -18.36
N LYS A 90 -12.46 -13.84 -19.19
CA LYS A 90 -11.14 -13.31 -18.82
C LYS A 90 -11.18 -11.79 -18.60
N ASP A 91 -11.89 -11.06 -19.44
CA ASP A 91 -12.04 -9.60 -19.29
C ASP A 91 -12.71 -9.23 -17.95
N ILE A 92 -13.74 -9.97 -17.55
CA ILE A 92 -14.43 -9.77 -16.26
C ILE A 92 -13.50 -10.10 -15.08
N ALA A 93 -12.71 -11.16 -15.18
CA ALA A 93 -11.74 -11.52 -14.15
C ALA A 93 -10.65 -10.45 -13.99
N ALA A 94 -10.13 -9.93 -15.10
CA ALA A 94 -9.16 -8.84 -15.11
C ALA A 94 -9.77 -7.54 -14.53
N ALA A 95 -11.03 -7.23 -14.85
CA ALA A 95 -11.73 -6.08 -14.29
C ALA A 95 -11.86 -6.16 -12.75
N ALA A 96 -12.06 -7.37 -12.20
CA ALA A 96 -12.11 -7.56 -10.75
C ALA A 96 -10.77 -7.20 -10.07
N VAL A 97 -9.63 -7.56 -10.69
CA VAL A 97 -8.29 -7.18 -10.20
C VAL A 97 -8.15 -5.66 -10.18
N VAL A 98 -8.56 -4.97 -11.25
CA VAL A 98 -8.49 -3.51 -11.35
C VAL A 98 -9.28 -2.82 -10.23
N ILE A 99 -10.51 -3.28 -9.98
CA ILE A 99 -11.37 -2.72 -8.92
C ILE A 99 -10.72 -2.87 -7.55
N ILE A 100 -10.14 -4.03 -7.26
CA ILE A 100 -9.45 -4.28 -5.99
C ILE A 100 -8.16 -3.45 -5.87
N CYS A 101 -7.42 -3.27 -6.96
CA CYS A 101 -6.24 -2.40 -6.98
C CYS A 101 -6.58 -0.94 -6.69
N LEU A 102 -7.66 -0.42 -7.30
CA LEU A 102 -8.15 0.93 -7.02
C LEU A 102 -8.60 1.07 -5.56
N THR A 103 -9.31 0.08 -5.04
CA THR A 103 -9.75 0.06 -3.64
C THR A 103 -8.54 0.05 -2.69
N ALA A 104 -7.53 -0.76 -2.95
CA ALA A 104 -6.30 -0.80 -2.16
C ALA A 104 -5.52 0.52 -2.22
N ALA A 105 -5.47 1.18 -3.38
CA ALA A 105 -4.86 2.49 -3.53
C ALA A 105 -5.60 3.56 -2.70
N LEU A 106 -6.94 3.54 -2.69
CA LEU A 106 -7.75 4.44 -1.87
C LEU A 106 -7.53 4.20 -0.37
N ILE A 107 -7.48 2.94 0.07
CA ILE A 107 -7.17 2.60 1.47
C ILE A 107 -5.78 3.13 1.83
N GLY A 108 -4.78 2.90 0.97
CA GLY A 108 -3.43 3.42 1.16
C GLY A 108 -3.42 4.95 1.29
N LEU A 109 -4.14 5.66 0.43
CA LEU A 109 -4.25 7.11 0.50
C LEU A 109 -4.88 7.57 1.82
N ILE A 110 -6.00 6.98 2.22
CA ILE A 110 -6.69 7.33 3.47
C ILE A 110 -5.79 7.08 4.69
N VAL A 111 -5.07 5.95 4.70
CA VAL A 111 -4.15 5.61 5.79
C VAL A 111 -2.96 6.58 5.82
N PHE A 112 -2.29 6.83 4.70
CA PHE A 112 -1.05 7.61 4.69
C PHE A 112 -1.26 9.14 4.72
N PHE A 113 -2.42 9.64 4.31
CA PHE A 113 -2.72 11.07 4.29
C PHE A 113 -2.45 11.81 5.62
N PRO A 114 -2.94 11.35 6.79
CA PRO A 114 -2.68 12.03 8.06
C PRO A 114 -1.18 12.04 8.43
N TYR A 115 -0.45 10.96 8.14
CA TYR A 115 0.99 10.87 8.43
C TYR A 115 1.82 11.80 7.53
N LEU A 116 1.45 11.93 6.25
CA LEU A 116 2.08 12.87 5.33
C LEU A 116 1.85 14.32 5.77
N ALA A 117 0.62 14.65 6.17
CA ALA A 117 0.28 15.98 6.69
C ALA A 117 1.10 16.30 7.94
N GLN A 118 1.17 15.37 8.90
CA GLN A 118 1.96 15.54 10.12
C GLN A 118 3.46 15.72 9.82
N TYR A 119 4.03 14.89 8.97
CA TYR A 119 5.44 14.99 8.59
C TYR A 119 5.75 16.31 7.88
N SER A 120 4.86 16.81 7.02
CA SER A 120 5.03 18.11 6.35
C SER A 120 5.05 19.30 7.32
N ASN A 121 4.29 19.21 8.42
CA ASN A 121 4.25 20.27 9.44
C ASN A 121 5.55 20.29 10.28
N LEU A 122 6.20 19.14 10.47
CA LEU A 122 7.48 19.05 11.16
C LEU A 122 8.60 19.85 10.46
N PHE A 123 8.54 19.98 9.13
CA PHE A 123 9.48 20.83 8.38
C PHE A 123 9.17 22.32 8.45
N LYS A 124 7.94 22.71 8.79
CA LYS A 124 7.55 24.13 8.94
C LYS A 124 7.99 24.74 10.26
N GLU A 125 7.95 23.98 11.36
CA GLU A 125 8.34 24.43 12.71
C GLU A 125 9.75 25.08 12.78
N PRO A 126 10.84 24.46 12.27
CA PRO A 126 12.17 25.08 12.35
C PRO A 126 12.29 26.37 11.51
N VAL A 127 11.53 26.50 10.41
CA VAL A 127 11.49 27.73 9.61
C VAL A 127 10.76 28.84 10.35
N GLN A 128 9.64 28.52 11.01
CA GLN A 128 8.88 29.47 11.82
C GLN A 128 9.71 30.01 13.01
N TYR A 129 10.48 29.14 13.66
CA TYR A 129 11.38 29.54 14.75
C TYR A 129 12.49 30.48 14.26
N MET A 130 13.14 30.16 13.14
CA MET A 130 14.16 31.03 12.54
C MET A 130 13.59 32.38 12.07
N GLN A 131 12.33 32.42 11.63
CA GLN A 131 11.65 33.68 11.31
C GLN A 131 11.36 34.52 12.56
N ASN A 132 10.89 33.89 13.64
CA ASN A 132 10.67 34.58 14.91
C ASN A 132 11.98 35.10 15.54
N LEU A 133 13.10 34.40 15.38
CA LEU A 133 14.41 34.88 15.82
C LEU A 133 14.93 36.09 15.04
N ARG A 134 14.50 36.30 13.78
CA ARG A 134 14.83 37.55 13.06
C ARG A 134 14.19 38.78 13.68
N CYS A 135 13.09 38.62 14.42
CA CYS A 135 12.44 39.71 15.16
C CYS A 135 13.02 39.92 16.57
N LEU A 136 13.88 39.02 17.05
CA LEU A 136 14.52 39.09 18.36
C LEU A 136 15.33 40.40 18.58
N PRO A 137 16.09 40.92 17.61
CA PRO A 137 16.80 42.19 17.77
C PRO A 137 15.85 43.38 18.02
N ALA A 138 14.68 43.39 17.36
CA ALA A 138 13.67 44.45 17.54
C ALA A 138 13.03 44.39 18.94
N LEU A 139 12.75 43.17 19.43
CA LEU A 139 12.25 42.94 20.79
C LEU A 139 13.28 43.30 21.87
N LEU A 140 14.54 42.93 21.67
CA LEU A 140 15.65 43.29 22.57
C LEU A 140 15.87 44.82 22.58
N HIS A 141 15.77 45.48 21.43
CA HIS A 141 15.85 46.94 21.35
C HIS A 141 14.68 47.63 22.07
N GLN A 142 13.44 47.14 21.91
CA GLN A 142 12.29 47.69 22.65
C GLN A 142 12.42 47.51 24.16
N LEU A 143 12.90 46.36 24.63
CA LEU A 143 13.16 46.12 26.04
C LEU A 143 14.29 47.01 26.57
N ALA A 144 15.39 47.15 25.84
CA ALA A 144 16.50 48.04 26.23
C ALA A 144 16.04 49.50 26.41
N VAL A 145 15.18 49.99 25.50
CA VAL A 145 14.57 51.33 25.60
C VAL A 145 13.63 51.45 26.82
N CYS A 146 12.78 50.44 27.08
CA CYS A 146 11.88 50.44 28.24
C CYS A 146 12.62 50.41 29.58
N TYR A 147 13.78 49.77 29.65
CA TYR A 147 14.59 49.68 30.88
C TYR A 147 15.68 50.76 30.98
N GLY A 148 15.72 51.72 30.05
CA GLY A 148 16.68 52.83 30.07
C GLY A 148 18.15 52.39 29.95
N LEU A 149 18.40 51.26 29.29
CA LEU A 149 19.72 50.64 29.13
C LEU A 149 20.48 51.14 27.88
N SER A 150 20.01 52.21 27.23
CA SER A 150 20.53 52.74 25.95
C SER A 150 20.83 54.23 26.03
#